data_AF-A0A943N5S0-F1
#
_entry.id   AF-A0A943N5S0-F1
#
_cell.length_a   1.000
_cell.length_b   1.000
_cell.length_c   1.000
_cell.angle_alpha   90.00
_cell.angle_beta   90.00
_cell.angle_gamma   90.00
#
_symmetry.space_group_name_H-M   'P 1'
#
loop_
_entity.id
_entity.type
_entity.pdbx_description
1 polymer ?
#
loop_
_entity_poly.entity_id
_entity_poly.type
_entity_poly.pdbx_seq_one_letter_code
_entity_poly.pdbx_strand_id
1 'polypeptide(L)'
;MKKFLALLLALVMSLSLVACGGGDDTAADGGADAEDGGNAETAAYQVAMITDYGDITDQSFNQTTYEACQEFCDAEGLQFEYYKPAGDSTAERVAMVDAAVADGYNVIVMPGYAFAGTIKETAELYPDVTFIALDVAQGDLGEDYTVPSNVYCAVYQEELCGYMAGYAAVKLGYTHLGVLGGMAVPAVQRFGYGFVQGADAAAVEMGIADQVVMEYVYGNQFFGDSDITAYMDNWYQTLGVEVVFASGGGIYTSAAEAAAKVGGKLIGVDVDQSANIDTYGEGMCVTSAMKGLAETVKHMLGEVVAGNFANYGGQVETLGLVSGDDPTANYVQLPMETTQWGDGFTQDDYKALVKAMYDGDVTVSNDISAMPATTITVNFAGNIK
;
A
#
# COMPACT_ATOMS: atom_id res chain seq x y z
N MET A 1 61.91 -14.07 -13.64
CA MET A 1 61.59 -12.81 -12.94
C MET A 1 60.11 -12.66 -12.50
N LYS A 2 59.29 -13.72 -12.47
CA LYS A 2 57.93 -13.68 -11.90
C LYS A 2 57.68 -14.63 -10.70
N LYS A 3 58.73 -15.33 -10.23
CA LYS A 3 58.68 -16.21 -9.04
C LYS A 3 59.53 -15.73 -7.85
N PHE A 4 60.27 -14.63 -8.01
CA PHE A 4 61.08 -14.03 -6.94
C PHE A 4 60.37 -12.88 -6.20
N LEU A 5 59.27 -12.34 -6.75
CA LEU A 5 58.51 -11.27 -6.11
C LEU A 5 57.43 -11.82 -5.14
N ALA A 6 56.93 -13.03 -5.38
CA ALA A 6 55.90 -13.67 -4.56
C ALA A 6 56.44 -14.24 -3.22
N LEU A 7 57.75 -14.53 -3.13
CA LEU A 7 58.39 -15.00 -1.90
C LEU A 7 58.86 -13.87 -0.98
N LEU A 8 58.90 -12.62 -1.48
CA LEU A 8 59.32 -11.46 -0.68
C LEU A 8 58.13 -10.77 0.03
N LEU A 9 56.90 -10.88 -0.49
CA LEU A 9 55.71 -10.32 0.15
C LEU A 9 55.13 -11.21 1.27
N ALA A 10 55.32 -12.53 1.17
CA ALA A 10 54.87 -13.49 2.18
C ALA A 10 55.77 -13.55 3.45
N LEU A 11 56.92 -12.89 3.44
CA LEU A 11 57.85 -12.82 4.58
C LEU A 11 57.69 -11.52 5.42
N VAL A 12 56.88 -10.57 4.95
CA VAL A 12 56.71 -9.24 5.60
C VAL A 12 55.50 -9.20 6.54
N MET A 13 54.64 -10.22 6.53
CA MET A 13 53.47 -10.30 7.45
C MET A 13 53.66 -11.22 8.66
N SER A 14 54.89 -11.68 8.95
CA SER A 14 55.16 -12.64 10.04
C SER A 14 56.18 -12.18 11.09
N LEU A 15 56.51 -10.88 11.16
CA LEU A 15 57.51 -10.35 12.11
C LEU A 15 57.14 -9.01 12.76
N SER A 16 55.91 -8.88 13.27
CA SER A 16 55.55 -7.77 14.16
C SER A 16 54.94 -8.28 15.46
N LEU A 17 55.75 -8.99 16.24
CA LEU A 17 55.56 -9.14 17.67
C LEU A 17 56.90 -8.94 18.39
N VAL A 18 56.86 -8.07 19.40
CA VAL A 18 57.85 -7.83 20.48
C VAL A 18 59.05 -6.95 20.14
N ALA A 19 59.04 -5.72 20.66
CA ALA A 19 60.06 -5.19 21.59
C ALA A 19 60.19 -3.66 21.50
N CYS A 20 59.73 -2.94 22.54
CA CYS A 20 60.52 -1.92 23.23
C CYS A 20 59.88 -1.71 24.61
N GLY A 21 60.64 -2.02 25.66
CA GLY A 21 60.24 -1.90 27.05
C GLY A 21 60.85 -0.70 27.77
N GLY A 22 60.45 -0.59 29.03
CA GLY A 22 61.00 0.28 30.09
C GLY A 22 59.87 1.10 30.73
N GLY A 23 59.53 1.01 32.01
CA GLY A 23 60.04 0.26 33.16
C GLY A 23 59.56 1.01 34.42
N ASP A 24 58.97 0.31 35.38
CA ASP A 24 59.22 0.32 36.85
C ASP A 24 57.95 0.00 37.67
N ASP A 25 58.20 -0.70 38.78
CA ASP A 25 57.30 -1.49 39.62
C ASP A 25 56.15 -0.73 40.32
N THR A 26 54.99 -1.39 40.47
CA THR A 26 54.37 -1.77 41.78
C THR A 26 53.04 -2.50 41.58
N ALA A 27 52.80 -3.52 42.41
CA ALA A 27 51.61 -4.37 42.41
C ALA A 27 50.45 -3.76 43.22
N ALA A 28 49.22 -3.89 42.74
CA ALA A 28 48.00 -4.28 43.49
C ALA A 28 46.72 -4.18 42.64
N ASP A 29 46.03 -5.32 42.54
CA ASP A 29 44.57 -5.52 42.73
C ASP A 29 43.50 -4.84 41.84
N GLY A 30 42.54 -5.67 41.40
CA GLY A 30 41.13 -5.28 41.30
C GLY A 30 40.58 -4.70 39.99
N GLY A 31 40.07 -5.60 39.13
CA GLY A 31 38.77 -5.51 38.43
C GLY A 31 38.37 -4.26 37.64
N ALA A 32 38.18 -4.43 36.33
CA ALA A 32 36.94 -4.09 35.61
C ALA A 32 37.12 -4.47 34.13
N ASP A 33 36.50 -5.57 33.72
CA ASP A 33 36.23 -5.86 32.31
C ASP A 33 35.36 -4.74 31.76
N ALA A 34 35.93 -3.90 30.90
CA ALA A 34 35.16 -3.09 29.99
C ALA A 34 34.70 -4.03 28.88
N GLU A 35 33.43 -4.45 28.94
CA GLU A 35 32.74 -5.02 27.79
C GLU A 35 32.75 -3.96 26.69
N ASP A 36 33.65 -4.16 25.73
CA ASP A 36 33.56 -3.61 24.39
C ASP A 36 32.29 -4.21 23.78
N GLY A 37 31.19 -3.48 23.90
CA GLY A 37 29.93 -3.76 23.24
C GLY A 37 30.15 -3.63 21.73
N GLY A 38 30.70 -4.69 21.16
CA GLY A 38 30.86 -4.87 19.73
C GLY A 38 29.50 -4.69 19.09
N ASN A 39 29.38 -3.56 18.39
CA ASN A 39 28.36 -3.37 17.38
C ASN A 39 28.54 -4.56 16.42
N ALA A 40 27.65 -5.54 16.51
CA ALA A 40 27.54 -6.57 15.49
C ALA A 40 27.44 -5.81 14.17
N GLU A 41 28.32 -6.11 13.22
CA GLU A 41 28.19 -5.60 11.86
C GLU A 41 26.81 -6.04 11.37
N THR A 42 25.80 -5.18 11.51
CA THR A 42 24.54 -5.28 10.78
C THR A 42 24.96 -5.38 9.33
N ALA A 43 24.76 -6.56 8.73
CA ALA A 43 24.90 -6.71 7.30
C ALA A 43 24.13 -5.56 6.66
N ALA A 44 24.78 -4.77 5.81
CA ALA A 44 24.17 -3.56 5.27
C ALA A 44 22.85 -3.96 4.59
N TYR A 45 21.72 -3.51 5.13
CA TYR A 45 20.42 -3.73 4.51
C TYR A 45 20.41 -2.97 3.17
N GLN A 46 20.00 -3.66 2.12
CA GLN A 46 19.83 -3.11 0.78
C GLN A 46 18.41 -3.44 0.35
N VAL A 47 17.63 -2.40 0.08
CA VAL A 47 16.20 -2.51 -0.18
C VAL A 47 15.93 -2.50 -1.68
N ALA A 48 15.17 -3.46 -2.17
CA ALA A 48 14.63 -3.44 -3.53
C ALA A 48 13.11 -3.37 -3.46
N MET A 49 12.50 -2.64 -4.38
CA MET A 49 11.06 -2.70 -4.63
C MET A 49 10.81 -3.30 -6.02
N ILE A 50 9.85 -4.24 -6.10
CA ILE A 50 9.46 -4.87 -7.36
C ILE A 50 7.98 -4.57 -7.59
N THR A 51 7.60 -3.96 -8.72
CA THR A 51 6.19 -3.68 -9.03
C THR A 51 5.45 -4.93 -9.48
N ASP A 52 4.17 -5.05 -9.18
CA ASP A 52 3.32 -6.10 -9.74
C ASP A 52 2.87 -5.75 -11.18
N TYR A 53 1.85 -4.93 -11.34
CA TYR A 53 1.35 -4.42 -12.60
C TYR A 53 1.82 -2.98 -12.80
N GLY A 54 2.09 -2.61 -14.05
CA GLY A 54 2.43 -1.23 -14.39
C GLY A 54 3.82 -0.81 -13.89
N ASP A 55 3.93 0.44 -13.44
CA ASP A 55 5.16 1.04 -12.93
C ASP A 55 4.87 2.11 -11.87
N ILE A 56 5.94 2.76 -11.40
CA ILE A 56 5.94 3.77 -10.34
C ILE A 56 5.35 5.13 -10.77
N THR A 57 4.61 5.20 -11.89
CA THR A 57 3.93 6.43 -12.35
C THR A 57 2.42 6.34 -12.30
N ASP A 58 1.89 5.31 -11.61
CA ASP A 58 0.46 5.07 -11.43
C ASP A 58 -0.24 6.08 -10.51
N GLN A 59 0.52 6.94 -9.83
CA GLN A 59 0.02 8.00 -8.94
C GLN A 59 -0.91 7.45 -7.84
N SER A 60 -0.64 6.21 -7.43
CA SER A 60 -1.45 5.47 -6.49
C SER A 60 -0.57 4.42 -5.80
N PHE A 61 -0.90 3.14 -5.93
CA PHE A 61 -0.34 2.03 -5.18
C PHE A 61 1.18 1.82 -5.35
N ASN A 62 1.67 1.70 -6.60
CA ASN A 62 3.09 1.44 -6.85
C ASN A 62 3.95 2.66 -6.59
N GLN A 63 3.52 3.83 -7.07
CA GLN A 63 4.26 5.07 -6.87
C GLN A 63 4.45 5.38 -5.37
N THR A 64 3.38 5.27 -4.58
CA THR A 64 3.45 5.54 -3.13
C THR A 64 4.38 4.57 -2.42
N THR A 65 4.34 3.29 -2.80
CA THR A 65 5.24 2.29 -2.23
C THR A 65 6.71 2.59 -2.58
N TYR A 66 6.98 2.96 -3.84
CA TYR A 66 8.31 3.39 -4.27
C TYR A 66 8.81 4.61 -3.50
N GLU A 67 8.00 5.65 -3.40
CA GLU A 67 8.34 6.90 -2.71
C GLU A 67 8.59 6.66 -1.22
N ALA A 68 7.79 5.81 -0.56
CA ALA A 68 7.99 5.46 0.83
C ALA A 68 9.29 4.66 1.07
N CYS A 69 9.61 3.72 0.19
CA CYS A 69 10.90 3.01 0.22
C CYS A 69 12.07 3.98 0.02
N GLN A 70 11.98 4.87 -0.98
CA GLN A 70 13.01 5.86 -1.27
C GLN A 70 13.23 6.81 -0.10
N GLU A 71 12.16 7.41 0.42
CA GLU A 71 12.23 8.34 1.55
C GLU A 71 12.87 7.68 2.78
N PHE A 72 12.47 6.46 3.11
CA PHE A 72 13.04 5.72 4.23
C PHE A 72 14.53 5.41 4.00
N CYS A 73 14.89 4.89 2.83
CA CYS A 73 16.26 4.51 2.53
C CYS A 73 17.19 5.72 2.47
N ASP A 74 16.74 6.85 1.92
CA ASP A 74 17.50 8.10 1.90
C ASP A 74 17.75 8.62 3.33
N ALA A 75 16.74 8.52 4.21
CA ALA A 75 16.86 8.94 5.61
C ALA A 75 17.84 8.07 6.42
N GLU A 76 17.83 6.75 6.18
CA GLU A 76 18.69 5.78 6.87
C GLU A 76 20.05 5.57 6.17
N GLY A 77 20.26 6.17 5.00
CA GLY A 77 21.49 6.01 4.20
C GLY A 77 21.66 4.61 3.59
N LEU A 78 20.55 3.92 3.31
CA LEU A 78 20.50 2.59 2.70
C LEU A 78 20.50 2.67 1.17
N GLN A 79 20.98 1.62 0.51
CA GLN A 79 20.81 1.50 -0.95
C GLN A 79 19.37 1.10 -1.26
N PHE A 80 18.79 1.75 -2.27
CA PHE A 80 17.46 1.47 -2.77
C PHE A 80 17.44 1.39 -4.30
N GLU A 81 16.78 0.37 -4.84
CA GLU A 81 16.56 0.22 -6.28
C GLU A 81 15.16 -0.32 -6.59
N TYR A 82 14.68 0.02 -7.78
CA TYR A 82 13.39 -0.42 -8.31
C TYR A 82 13.58 -1.39 -9.47
N TYR A 83 12.82 -2.49 -9.46
CA TYR A 83 12.79 -3.47 -10.54
C TYR A 83 11.38 -3.56 -11.16
N LYS A 84 11.32 -3.41 -12.49
CA LYS A 84 10.09 -3.60 -13.27
C LYS A 84 10.11 -4.97 -13.97
N PRO A 85 9.17 -5.89 -13.66
CA PRO A 85 8.97 -7.09 -14.46
C PRO A 85 8.71 -6.77 -15.93
N ALA A 86 9.20 -7.62 -16.84
CA ALA A 86 9.01 -7.43 -18.29
C ALA A 86 7.55 -7.62 -18.74
N GLY A 87 6.75 -8.26 -17.90
CA GLY A 87 5.34 -8.56 -18.10
C GLY A 87 4.71 -9.01 -16.79
N ASP A 88 3.44 -9.42 -16.87
CA ASP A 88 2.60 -9.62 -15.69
C ASP A 88 2.58 -11.05 -15.15
N SER A 89 3.48 -11.92 -15.63
CA SER A 89 3.51 -13.32 -15.18
C SER A 89 4.31 -13.49 -13.88
N THR A 90 3.96 -14.53 -13.12
CA THR A 90 4.72 -14.93 -11.92
C THR A 90 6.21 -15.13 -12.23
N ALA A 91 6.53 -15.78 -13.37
CA ALA A 91 7.91 -16.05 -13.76
C ALA A 91 8.73 -14.76 -13.99
N GLU A 92 8.10 -13.71 -14.53
CA GLU A 92 8.76 -12.42 -14.74
C GLU A 92 9.00 -11.69 -13.41
N ARG A 93 8.11 -11.85 -12.41
CA ARG A 93 8.32 -11.34 -11.05
C ARG A 93 9.42 -12.09 -10.31
N VAL A 94 9.42 -13.42 -10.41
CA VAL A 94 10.49 -14.27 -9.85
C VAL A 94 11.84 -13.87 -10.45
N ALA A 95 11.92 -13.64 -11.76
CA ALA A 95 13.15 -13.19 -12.39
C ALA A 95 13.66 -11.85 -11.84
N MET A 96 12.77 -10.93 -11.43
CA MET A 96 13.17 -9.67 -10.77
C MET A 96 13.63 -9.89 -9.33
N VAL A 97 13.02 -10.82 -8.59
CA VAL A 97 13.52 -11.23 -7.27
C VAL A 97 14.93 -11.80 -7.40
N ASP A 98 15.15 -12.73 -8.33
CA ASP A 98 16.46 -13.34 -8.57
C ASP A 98 17.51 -12.29 -8.95
N ALA A 99 17.13 -11.30 -9.78
CA ALA A 99 18.01 -10.20 -10.16
C ALA A 99 18.36 -9.30 -8.97
N ALA A 100 17.38 -8.88 -8.17
CA ALA A 100 17.60 -8.07 -6.98
C ALA A 100 18.52 -8.80 -5.97
N VAL A 101 18.28 -10.09 -5.71
CA VAL A 101 19.14 -10.87 -4.82
C VAL A 101 20.56 -11.01 -5.39
N ALA A 102 20.70 -11.23 -6.69
CA ALA A 102 22.01 -11.31 -7.35
C ALA A 102 22.80 -10.00 -7.29
N ASP A 103 22.11 -8.86 -7.32
CA ASP A 103 22.69 -7.52 -7.14
C ASP A 103 22.98 -7.18 -5.66
N GLY A 104 22.59 -8.06 -4.73
CA GLY A 104 22.91 -7.98 -3.31
C GLY A 104 21.81 -7.39 -2.42
N TYR A 105 20.61 -7.13 -2.97
CA TYR A 105 19.46 -6.70 -2.20
C TYR A 105 18.93 -7.83 -1.31
N ASN A 106 18.71 -7.53 -0.03
CA ASN A 106 18.33 -8.50 1.00
C ASN A 106 17.04 -8.13 1.73
N VAL A 107 16.39 -7.04 1.35
CA VAL A 107 15.04 -6.66 1.76
C VAL A 107 14.25 -6.35 0.49
N ILE A 108 13.19 -7.10 0.22
CA ILE A 108 12.39 -6.98 -1.00
C ILE A 108 10.96 -6.58 -0.65
N VAL A 109 10.56 -5.40 -1.11
CA VAL A 109 9.20 -4.86 -0.99
C VAL A 109 8.41 -5.18 -2.26
N MET A 110 7.24 -5.78 -2.08
CA MET A 110 6.41 -6.35 -3.15
C MET A 110 4.96 -5.87 -3.02
N PRO A 111 4.64 -4.66 -3.53
CA PRO A 111 3.26 -4.19 -3.56
C PRO A 111 2.46 -4.98 -4.60
N GLY A 112 1.49 -5.77 -4.15
CA GLY A 112 0.40 -6.28 -4.97
C GLY A 112 0.12 -7.77 -4.80
N TYR A 113 -1.17 -8.12 -4.89
CA TYR A 113 -1.66 -9.48 -4.71
C TYR A 113 -1.00 -10.52 -5.64
N ALA A 114 -0.56 -10.09 -6.83
CA ALA A 114 0.06 -10.98 -7.82
C ALA A 114 1.40 -11.57 -7.35
N PHE A 115 1.99 -11.06 -6.27
CA PHE A 115 3.21 -11.62 -5.67
C PHE A 115 2.96 -12.91 -4.88
N ALA A 116 1.72 -13.34 -4.66
CA ALA A 116 1.45 -14.60 -3.96
C ALA A 116 2.16 -15.81 -4.60
N GLY A 117 2.17 -15.90 -5.94
CA GLY A 117 2.91 -16.92 -6.68
C GLY A 117 4.43 -16.78 -6.51
N THR A 118 4.93 -15.56 -6.58
CA THR A 118 6.36 -15.25 -6.46
C THR A 118 6.90 -15.61 -5.08
N ILE A 119 6.17 -15.28 -4.01
CA ILE A 119 6.50 -15.63 -2.62
C ILE A 119 6.66 -17.15 -2.49
N LYS A 120 5.69 -17.91 -3.02
CA LYS A 120 5.71 -19.38 -2.98
C LYS A 120 6.95 -20.00 -3.64
N GLU A 121 7.52 -19.35 -4.65
CA GLU A 121 8.69 -19.85 -5.38
C GLU A 121 10.02 -19.35 -4.79
N THR A 122 10.04 -18.17 -4.17
CA THR A 122 11.29 -17.48 -3.82
C THR A 122 11.60 -17.41 -2.33
N ALA A 123 10.58 -17.39 -1.45
CA ALA A 123 10.79 -17.16 -0.03
C ALA A 123 11.66 -18.24 0.64
N GLU A 124 11.44 -19.52 0.31
CA GLU A 124 12.25 -20.64 0.81
C GLU A 124 13.61 -20.76 0.12
N LEU A 125 13.71 -20.29 -1.13
CA LEU A 125 14.97 -20.29 -1.89
C LEU A 125 15.96 -19.28 -1.32
N TYR A 126 15.45 -18.18 -0.77
CA TYR A 126 16.23 -17.07 -0.21
C TYR A 126 15.89 -16.83 1.27
N PRO A 127 16.28 -17.75 2.18
CA PRO A 127 15.91 -17.67 3.60
C PRO A 127 16.53 -16.47 4.33
N ASP A 128 17.63 -15.92 3.80
CA ASP A 128 18.33 -14.75 4.34
C ASP A 128 17.78 -13.42 3.78
N VAL A 129 16.80 -13.46 2.88
CA VAL A 129 16.14 -12.29 2.30
C VAL A 129 14.83 -12.06 3.01
N THR A 130 14.60 -10.83 3.45
CA THR A 130 13.32 -10.39 4.02
C THR A 130 12.37 -9.95 2.91
N PHE A 131 11.14 -10.45 2.93
CA PHE A 131 10.09 -10.11 1.98
C PHE A 131 8.95 -9.37 2.70
N ILE A 132 8.63 -8.17 2.23
CA ILE A 132 7.51 -7.34 2.71
C ILE A 132 6.52 -7.24 1.56
N ALA A 133 5.39 -7.94 1.66
CA ALA A 133 4.35 -7.95 0.64
C ALA A 133 3.15 -7.12 1.07
N LEU A 134 2.66 -6.25 0.19
CA LEU A 134 1.40 -5.52 0.40
C LEU A 134 0.32 -6.17 -0.48
N ASP A 135 -0.90 -6.30 0.04
CA ASP A 135 -2.07 -6.88 -0.63
C ASP A 135 -1.97 -8.34 -1.02
N VAL A 136 -1.09 -9.11 -0.37
CA VAL A 136 -1.08 -10.57 -0.51
C VAL A 136 -1.88 -11.18 0.64
N ALA A 137 -3.11 -11.63 0.36
CA ALA A 137 -3.95 -12.28 1.35
C ALA A 137 -3.61 -13.78 1.50
N GLN A 138 -4.06 -14.37 2.61
CA GLN A 138 -3.94 -15.82 2.83
C GLN A 138 -4.61 -16.62 1.70
N GLY A 139 -5.75 -16.16 1.19
CA GLY A 139 -6.44 -16.81 0.07
C GLY A 139 -5.63 -16.83 -1.24
N ASP A 140 -4.81 -15.79 -1.49
CA ASP A 140 -3.95 -15.72 -2.69
C ASP A 140 -2.78 -16.70 -2.61
N LEU A 141 -2.24 -16.88 -1.40
CA LEU A 141 -1.21 -17.86 -1.09
C LEU A 141 -1.80 -19.29 -1.11
N GLY A 142 -3.05 -19.43 -0.68
CA GLY A 142 -3.78 -20.68 -0.48
C GLY A 142 -4.02 -20.91 1.01
N GLU A 143 -5.22 -21.35 1.40
CA GLU A 143 -5.63 -21.48 2.81
C GLU A 143 -4.68 -22.35 3.67
N ASP A 144 -4.06 -23.37 3.08
CA ASP A 144 -3.13 -24.28 3.76
C ASP A 144 -1.66 -23.80 3.69
N TYR A 145 -1.37 -22.66 3.05
CA TYR A 145 -0.01 -22.16 2.92
C TYR A 145 0.47 -21.55 4.24
N THR A 146 1.57 -22.06 4.77
CA THR A 146 2.25 -21.47 5.93
C THR A 146 3.20 -20.39 5.45
N VAL A 147 2.94 -19.14 5.81
CA VAL A 147 3.82 -18.00 5.48
C VAL A 147 5.19 -18.22 6.14
N PRO A 148 6.30 -18.20 5.37
CA PRO A 148 7.65 -18.35 5.93
C PRO A 148 8.03 -17.19 6.86
N SER A 149 8.90 -17.43 7.84
CA SER A 149 9.30 -16.43 8.84
C SER A 149 10.08 -15.24 8.27
N ASN A 150 10.57 -15.33 7.04
CA ASN A 150 11.21 -14.23 6.31
C ASN A 150 10.21 -13.43 5.44
N VAL A 151 8.91 -13.73 5.51
CA VAL A 151 7.86 -13.06 4.75
C VAL A 151 6.86 -12.40 5.70
N TYR A 152 6.53 -11.14 5.44
CA TYR A 152 5.41 -10.43 6.05
C TYR A 152 4.44 -10.02 4.96
N CYS A 153 3.15 -10.28 5.14
CA CYS A 153 2.11 -9.78 4.24
C CYS A 153 1.19 -8.83 5.00
N ALA A 154 0.94 -7.64 4.44
CA ALA A 154 -0.09 -6.73 4.93
C ALA A 154 -1.27 -6.70 3.96
N VAL A 155 -2.47 -6.94 4.47
CA VAL A 155 -3.74 -6.65 3.80
C VAL A 155 -4.50 -5.61 4.61
N TYR A 156 -5.52 -4.98 4.03
CA TYR A 156 -6.17 -3.84 4.63
C TYR A 156 -7.68 -4.03 4.70
N GLN A 157 -8.33 -3.33 5.61
CA GLN A 157 -9.79 -3.30 5.75
C GLN A 157 -10.37 -2.24 4.80
N GLU A 158 -10.18 -2.44 3.48
CA GLU A 158 -10.55 -1.44 2.46
C GLU A 158 -12.05 -1.10 2.44
N GLU A 159 -12.89 -2.01 2.93
CA GLU A 159 -14.32 -1.77 3.10
C GLU A 159 -14.61 -0.58 4.02
N LEU A 160 -13.74 -0.31 5.00
CA LEU A 160 -13.95 0.76 5.97
C LEU A 160 -13.77 2.14 5.35
N CYS A 161 -12.67 2.39 4.64
CA CYS A 161 -12.49 3.67 3.96
C CYS A 161 -13.39 3.80 2.72
N GLY A 162 -13.74 2.69 2.05
CA GLY A 162 -14.82 2.68 1.07
C GLY A 162 -16.14 3.16 1.67
N TYR A 163 -16.54 2.61 2.82
CA TYR A 163 -17.75 3.03 3.55
C TYR A 163 -17.70 4.52 3.91
N MET A 164 -16.58 4.98 4.48
CA MET A 164 -16.41 6.39 4.83
C MET A 164 -16.61 7.30 3.62
N ALA A 165 -16.03 6.95 2.46
CA ALA A 165 -16.14 7.72 1.23
C ALA A 165 -17.58 7.74 0.67
N GLY A 166 -18.27 6.60 0.66
CA GLY A 166 -19.66 6.51 0.19
C GLY A 166 -20.63 7.27 1.09
N TYR A 167 -20.44 7.15 2.41
CA TYR A 167 -21.21 7.89 3.40
C TYR A 167 -21.00 9.40 3.24
N ALA A 168 -19.74 9.84 3.12
CA ALA A 168 -19.39 11.24 2.88
C ALA A 168 -20.03 11.78 1.59
N ALA A 169 -19.96 11.04 0.48
CA ALA A 169 -20.52 11.47 -0.80
C ALA A 169 -22.01 11.81 -0.69
N VAL A 170 -22.81 10.90 -0.12
CA VAL A 170 -24.26 11.14 0.04
C VAL A 170 -24.55 12.26 1.03
N LYS A 171 -23.82 12.31 2.15
CA LYS A 171 -23.97 13.38 3.15
C LYS A 171 -23.62 14.77 2.60
N LEU A 172 -22.66 14.85 1.67
CA LEU A 172 -22.30 16.06 0.95
C LEU A 172 -23.32 16.44 -0.15
N GLY A 173 -24.33 15.59 -0.38
CA GLY A 173 -25.48 15.88 -1.22
C GLY A 173 -25.47 15.25 -2.61
N TYR A 174 -24.48 14.38 -2.91
CA TYR A 174 -24.48 13.63 -4.17
C TYR A 174 -25.52 12.51 -4.13
N THR A 175 -26.27 12.37 -5.22
CA THR A 175 -27.38 11.40 -5.34
C THR A 175 -27.23 10.48 -6.54
N HIS A 176 -26.42 10.84 -7.53
CA HIS A 176 -26.04 9.94 -8.61
C HIS A 176 -24.55 9.63 -8.56
N LEU A 177 -24.23 8.42 -8.09
CA LEU A 177 -22.87 7.98 -7.80
C LEU A 177 -22.38 6.97 -8.84
N GLY A 178 -21.06 6.86 -9.00
CA GLY A 178 -20.43 5.83 -9.81
C GLY A 178 -19.29 5.13 -9.06
N VAL A 179 -19.12 3.84 -9.28
CA VAL A 179 -17.94 3.08 -8.87
C VAL A 179 -17.24 2.53 -10.12
N LEU A 180 -16.04 3.02 -10.40
CA LEU A 180 -15.13 2.49 -11.40
C LEU A 180 -14.03 1.70 -10.69
N GLY A 181 -14.25 0.39 -10.54
CA GLY A 181 -13.22 -0.51 -10.02
C GLY A 181 -12.17 -0.83 -11.08
N GLY A 182 -10.95 -1.16 -10.64
CA GLY A 182 -9.91 -1.70 -11.52
C GLY A 182 -10.23 -3.12 -11.99
N MET A 183 -9.42 -4.09 -11.57
CA MET A 183 -9.78 -5.52 -11.67
C MET A 183 -10.64 -5.95 -10.48
N ALA A 184 -11.54 -6.91 -10.66
CA ALA A 184 -12.38 -7.46 -9.59
C ALA A 184 -11.59 -8.41 -8.67
N VAL A 185 -10.57 -7.87 -8.00
CA VAL A 185 -9.75 -8.56 -6.99
C VAL A 185 -10.23 -8.19 -5.58
N PRO A 186 -9.91 -8.98 -4.54
CA PRO A 186 -10.50 -8.81 -3.21
C PRO A 186 -10.44 -7.39 -2.64
N ALA A 187 -9.30 -6.70 -2.74
CA ALA A 187 -9.15 -5.32 -2.25
C ALA A 187 -10.08 -4.33 -2.98
N VAL A 188 -10.11 -4.39 -4.32
CA VAL A 188 -10.98 -3.52 -5.14
C VAL A 188 -12.46 -3.79 -4.85
N GLN A 189 -12.84 -5.06 -4.66
CA GLN A 189 -14.20 -5.41 -4.29
C GLN A 189 -14.57 -4.86 -2.91
N ARG A 190 -13.67 -4.96 -1.91
CA ARG A 190 -13.91 -4.40 -0.57
C ARG A 190 -14.08 -2.88 -0.60
N PHE A 191 -13.22 -2.15 -1.32
CA PHE A 191 -13.42 -0.71 -1.54
C PHE A 191 -14.80 -0.39 -2.10
N GLY A 192 -15.16 -0.98 -3.25
CA GLY A 192 -16.42 -0.69 -3.93
C GLY A 192 -17.65 -1.10 -3.11
N TYR A 193 -17.61 -2.27 -2.45
CA TYR A 193 -18.72 -2.74 -1.63
C TYR A 193 -18.85 -1.97 -0.33
N GLY A 194 -17.73 -1.51 0.25
CA GLY A 194 -17.73 -0.53 1.33
C GLY A 194 -18.43 0.75 0.91
N PHE A 195 -18.07 1.30 -0.26
CA PHE A 195 -18.69 2.51 -0.82
C PHE A 195 -20.21 2.37 -1.00
N VAL A 196 -20.66 1.25 -1.54
CA VAL A 196 -22.09 0.90 -1.65
C VAL A 196 -22.77 0.92 -0.27
N GLN A 197 -22.19 0.28 0.74
CA GLN A 197 -22.74 0.22 2.10
C GLN A 197 -22.81 1.60 2.76
N GLY A 198 -21.76 2.41 2.60
CA GLY A 198 -21.70 3.76 3.17
C GLY A 198 -22.73 4.70 2.56
N ALA A 199 -22.84 4.69 1.23
CA ALA A 199 -23.83 5.47 0.51
C ALA A 199 -25.27 5.08 0.89
N ASP A 200 -25.56 3.78 0.98
CA ASP A 200 -26.87 3.29 1.41
C ASP A 200 -27.22 3.75 2.83
N ALA A 201 -26.29 3.59 3.78
CA ALA A 201 -26.50 3.99 5.16
C ALA A 201 -26.80 5.49 5.30
N ALA A 202 -26.02 6.35 4.64
CA ALA A 202 -26.26 7.79 4.62
C ALA A 202 -27.61 8.14 3.98
N ALA A 203 -27.97 7.49 2.86
CA ALA A 203 -29.22 7.76 2.16
C ALA A 203 -30.45 7.35 2.99
N VAL A 204 -30.38 6.20 3.68
CA VAL A 204 -31.42 5.74 4.60
C VAL A 204 -31.56 6.68 5.79
N GLU A 205 -30.44 7.09 6.40
CA GLU A 205 -30.45 8.04 7.53
C GLU A 205 -31.08 9.38 7.15
N MET A 206 -30.81 9.87 5.94
CA MET A 206 -31.36 11.11 5.40
C MET A 206 -32.80 10.96 4.87
N GLY A 207 -33.31 9.73 4.76
CA GLY A 207 -34.64 9.45 4.21
C GLY A 207 -34.76 9.71 2.70
N ILE A 208 -33.67 9.56 1.95
CA ILE A 208 -33.58 9.83 0.50
C ILE A 208 -33.14 8.60 -0.31
N ALA A 209 -33.22 7.40 0.25
CA ALA A 209 -32.74 6.18 -0.42
C ALA A 209 -33.41 5.94 -1.80
N ASP A 210 -34.65 6.41 -1.99
CA ASP A 210 -35.38 6.35 -3.26
C ASP A 210 -34.88 7.34 -4.32
N GLN A 211 -34.00 8.27 -3.94
CA GLN A 211 -33.41 9.29 -4.80
C GLN A 211 -31.95 8.99 -5.15
N VAL A 212 -31.30 8.07 -4.43
CA VAL A 212 -29.90 7.73 -4.66
C VAL A 212 -29.78 6.56 -5.65
N VAL A 213 -29.02 6.79 -6.72
CA VAL A 213 -28.70 5.82 -7.77
C VAL A 213 -27.19 5.66 -7.84
N MET A 214 -26.72 4.43 -7.94
CA MET A 214 -25.31 4.09 -8.10
C MET A 214 -25.08 3.24 -9.34
N GLU A 215 -24.19 3.69 -10.21
CA GLU A 215 -23.66 2.91 -11.32
C GLU A 215 -22.37 2.20 -10.88
N TYR A 216 -22.18 0.94 -11.27
CA TYR A 216 -21.01 0.17 -10.85
C TYR A 216 -20.45 -0.64 -12.02
N VAL A 217 -19.15 -0.47 -12.30
CA VAL A 217 -18.44 -1.24 -13.33
C VAL A 217 -16.98 -1.49 -12.95
N TYR A 218 -16.38 -2.54 -13.51
CA TYR A 218 -14.94 -2.78 -13.48
C TYR A 218 -14.30 -2.46 -14.84
N GLY A 219 -13.17 -1.76 -14.84
CA GLY A 219 -12.34 -1.55 -16.02
C GLY A 219 -11.56 -2.79 -16.47
N ASN A 220 -11.44 -3.79 -15.58
CA ASN A 220 -10.70 -5.04 -15.80
C ASN A 220 -9.18 -4.82 -16.05
N GLN A 221 -8.64 -3.69 -15.56
CA GLN A 221 -7.22 -3.32 -15.54
C GLN A 221 -7.00 -2.20 -14.50
N PHE A 222 -5.74 -1.80 -14.26
CA PHE A 222 -5.37 -0.78 -13.27
C PHE A 222 -4.88 0.56 -13.86
N PHE A 223 -5.07 0.77 -15.17
CA PHE A 223 -4.68 1.99 -15.87
C PHE A 223 -5.82 2.52 -16.75
N GLY A 224 -5.84 3.83 -16.99
CA GLY A 224 -6.82 4.46 -17.87
C GLY A 224 -6.57 4.13 -19.34
N ASP A 225 -7.65 4.09 -20.13
CA ASP A 225 -7.60 4.00 -21.58
C ASP A 225 -8.82 4.66 -22.24
N SER A 226 -8.82 4.72 -23.57
CA SER A 226 -9.89 5.39 -24.33
C SER A 226 -11.27 4.74 -24.20
N ASP A 227 -11.35 3.43 -24.00
CA ASP A 227 -12.63 2.72 -23.88
C ASP A 227 -13.23 2.98 -22.49
N ILE A 228 -12.39 2.99 -21.44
CA ILE A 228 -12.81 3.38 -20.09
C ILE A 228 -13.22 4.86 -20.07
N THR A 229 -12.44 5.74 -20.70
CA THR A 229 -12.80 7.17 -20.82
C THR A 229 -14.14 7.34 -21.55
N ALA A 230 -14.40 6.58 -22.62
CA ALA A 230 -15.68 6.63 -23.34
C ALA A 230 -16.86 6.11 -22.49
N TYR A 231 -16.64 5.10 -21.66
CA TYR A 231 -17.64 4.59 -20.73
C TYR A 231 -17.96 5.63 -19.64
N MET A 232 -16.93 6.28 -19.09
CA MET A 232 -17.08 7.38 -18.13
C MET A 232 -17.74 8.61 -18.76
N ASP A 233 -17.45 8.92 -20.03
CA ASP A 233 -18.14 9.97 -20.78
C ASP A 233 -19.65 9.71 -20.82
N ASN A 234 -20.07 8.47 -21.05
CA ASN A 234 -21.49 8.13 -21.02
C ASN A 234 -22.10 8.30 -19.62
N TRP A 235 -21.39 7.90 -18.56
CA TRP A 235 -21.86 8.10 -17.18
C TRP A 235 -22.06 9.57 -16.85
N TYR A 236 -21.03 10.39 -17.04
CA TYR A 236 -21.09 11.81 -16.72
C TYR A 236 -22.04 12.60 -17.63
N GLN A 237 -22.00 12.37 -18.95
CA GLN A 237 -22.72 13.21 -19.91
C GLN A 237 -24.14 12.74 -20.21
N THR A 238 -24.38 11.42 -20.19
CA THR A 238 -25.68 10.83 -20.57
C THR A 238 -26.51 10.43 -19.36
N LEU A 239 -25.90 9.72 -18.40
CA LEU A 239 -26.62 9.27 -17.20
C LEU A 239 -26.69 10.37 -16.14
N GLY A 240 -25.75 11.31 -16.15
CA GLY A 240 -25.66 12.39 -15.18
C GLY A 240 -25.13 11.92 -13.83
N VAL A 241 -24.18 10.97 -13.84
CA VAL A 241 -23.40 10.61 -12.64
C VAL A 241 -22.66 11.87 -12.18
N GLU A 242 -22.75 12.19 -10.89
CA GLU A 242 -22.20 13.41 -10.30
C GLU A 242 -20.78 13.19 -9.80
N VAL A 243 -20.54 12.04 -9.17
CA VAL A 243 -19.23 11.66 -8.60
C VAL A 243 -18.90 10.21 -8.87
N VAL A 244 -17.68 9.93 -9.33
CA VAL A 244 -17.16 8.56 -9.50
C VAL A 244 -16.05 8.27 -8.49
N PHE A 245 -16.22 7.21 -7.72
CA PHE A 245 -15.14 6.59 -6.97
C PHE A 245 -14.33 5.67 -7.89
N ALA A 246 -13.06 6.01 -8.11
CA ALA A 246 -12.16 5.27 -8.98
C ALA A 246 -11.18 4.41 -8.16
N SER A 247 -11.56 3.16 -7.88
CA SER A 247 -10.85 2.27 -6.97
C SER A 247 -9.95 1.27 -7.69
N GLY A 248 -9.01 1.74 -8.52
CA GLY A 248 -8.18 0.84 -9.32
C GLY A 248 -6.85 1.44 -9.76
N GLY A 249 -6.17 2.14 -8.86
CA GLY A 249 -4.90 2.79 -9.15
C GLY A 249 -5.04 3.85 -10.25
N GLY A 250 -4.17 3.79 -11.26
CA GLY A 250 -4.12 4.75 -12.38
C GLY A 250 -5.38 4.80 -13.27
N ILE A 251 -6.36 3.91 -13.07
CA ILE A 251 -7.64 3.94 -13.80
C ILE A 251 -8.41 5.26 -13.64
N TYR A 252 -8.17 5.99 -12.53
CA TYR A 252 -8.82 7.26 -12.25
C TYR A 252 -8.61 8.29 -13.36
N THR A 253 -7.49 8.22 -14.09
CA THR A 253 -7.16 9.14 -15.19
C THR A 253 -8.26 9.20 -16.25
N SER A 254 -8.85 8.06 -16.63
CA SER A 254 -9.99 8.01 -17.56
C SER A 254 -11.25 8.67 -16.99
N ALA A 255 -11.54 8.47 -15.70
CA ALA A 255 -12.66 9.12 -15.04
C ALA A 255 -12.43 10.64 -14.92
N ALA A 256 -11.20 11.07 -14.64
CA ALA A 256 -10.81 12.48 -14.52
C ALA A 256 -10.94 13.22 -15.85
N GLU A 257 -10.45 12.60 -16.95
CA GLU A 257 -10.62 13.13 -18.30
C GLU A 257 -12.09 13.32 -18.68
N ALA A 258 -12.96 12.35 -18.34
CA ALA A 258 -14.38 12.44 -18.63
C ALA A 258 -15.10 13.48 -17.75
N ALA A 259 -14.81 13.49 -16.46
CA ALA A 259 -15.39 14.43 -15.50
C ALA A 259 -15.06 15.88 -15.87
N ALA A 260 -13.81 16.17 -16.24
CA ALA A 260 -13.35 17.51 -16.60
C ALA A 260 -14.12 18.14 -17.77
N LYS A 261 -14.71 17.33 -18.65
CA LYS A 261 -15.51 17.81 -19.79
C LYS A 261 -16.84 18.46 -19.36
N VAL A 262 -17.36 18.08 -18.19
CA VAL A 262 -18.68 18.54 -17.69
C VAL A 262 -18.66 19.06 -16.26
N GLY A 263 -17.50 19.12 -15.61
CA GLY A 263 -17.37 19.52 -14.20
C GLY A 263 -17.87 18.45 -13.23
N GLY A 264 -17.80 17.17 -13.62
CA GLY A 264 -18.04 16.03 -12.73
C GLY A 264 -17.00 15.95 -11.61
N LYS A 265 -17.19 15.04 -10.66
CA LYS A 265 -16.36 14.90 -9.46
C LYS A 265 -15.78 13.51 -9.32
N LEU A 266 -14.66 13.38 -8.62
CA LEU A 266 -14.01 12.11 -8.36
C LEU A 266 -13.78 11.88 -6.87
N ILE A 267 -13.74 10.61 -6.50
CA ILE A 267 -13.15 10.13 -5.27
C ILE A 267 -11.96 9.27 -5.64
N GLY A 268 -10.79 9.61 -5.10
CA GLY A 268 -9.54 8.88 -5.30
C GLY A 268 -9.43 7.63 -4.40
N VAL A 269 -8.33 6.90 -4.55
CA VAL A 269 -8.02 5.68 -3.81
C VAL A 269 -6.54 5.61 -3.44
N ASP A 270 -6.22 4.76 -2.47
CA ASP A 270 -4.87 4.44 -1.96
C ASP A 270 -4.20 5.59 -1.21
N VAL A 271 -4.09 6.77 -1.82
CA VAL A 271 -3.48 7.97 -1.25
C VAL A 271 -4.39 9.17 -1.42
N ASP A 272 -3.99 10.30 -0.83
CA ASP A 272 -4.63 11.57 -1.14
C ASP A 272 -4.31 11.98 -2.58
N GLN A 273 -5.23 11.68 -3.49
CA GLN A 273 -5.08 11.98 -4.92
C GLN A 273 -5.57 13.38 -5.29
N SER A 274 -5.93 14.23 -4.32
CA SER A 274 -6.44 15.59 -4.59
C SER A 274 -5.49 16.40 -5.47
N ALA A 275 -4.19 16.38 -5.15
CA ALA A 275 -3.17 17.11 -5.91
C ALA A 275 -3.05 16.66 -7.38
N ASN A 276 -3.42 15.42 -7.70
CA ASN A 276 -3.34 14.85 -9.04
C ASN A 276 -4.66 15.03 -9.80
N ILE A 277 -5.78 14.68 -9.16
CA ILE A 277 -7.13 14.80 -9.72
C ILE A 277 -7.44 16.28 -10.05
N ASP A 278 -7.08 17.21 -9.16
CA ASP A 278 -7.41 18.63 -9.35
C ASP A 278 -6.61 19.31 -10.49
N THR A 279 -5.59 18.64 -11.04
CA THR A 279 -4.89 19.13 -12.24
C THR A 279 -5.79 19.11 -13.50
N TYR A 280 -6.81 18.26 -13.52
CA TYR A 280 -7.80 18.19 -14.58
C TYR A 280 -8.93 19.22 -14.41
N GLY A 281 -9.17 19.68 -13.19
CA GLY A 281 -10.16 20.70 -12.85
C GLY A 281 -10.16 21.03 -11.37
N GLU A 282 -10.17 22.32 -11.03
CA GLU A 282 -10.10 22.79 -9.63
C GLU A 282 -11.25 22.21 -8.79
N GLY A 283 -10.89 21.61 -7.65
CA GLY A 283 -11.84 21.00 -6.71
C GLY A 283 -12.61 19.82 -7.31
N MET A 284 -12.03 19.08 -8.24
CA MET A 284 -12.65 17.89 -8.82
C MET A 284 -12.58 16.69 -7.87
N CYS A 285 -11.56 16.61 -7.02
CA CYS A 285 -11.43 15.59 -5.99
C CYS A 285 -12.29 15.93 -4.76
N VAL A 286 -13.32 15.13 -4.49
CA VAL A 286 -14.17 15.27 -3.29
C VAL A 286 -13.45 14.76 -2.05
N THR A 287 -12.80 13.61 -2.16
CA THR A 287 -11.99 12.97 -1.12
C THR A 287 -11.19 11.83 -1.76
N SER A 288 -10.43 11.09 -0.95
CA SER A 288 -9.81 9.82 -1.37
C SER A 288 -10.00 8.76 -0.29
N ALA A 289 -10.36 7.54 -0.69
CA ALA A 289 -10.39 6.39 0.22
C ALA A 289 -8.95 5.86 0.38
N MET A 290 -8.26 6.33 1.41
CA MET A 290 -6.83 6.11 1.57
C MET A 290 -6.51 4.78 2.27
N LYS A 291 -5.30 4.34 1.98
CA LYS A 291 -4.65 3.13 2.44
C LYS A 291 -3.25 3.49 2.94
N GLY A 292 -2.90 3.03 4.13
CA GLY A 292 -1.65 3.36 4.82
C GLY A 292 -0.43 2.65 4.24
N LEU A 293 -0.23 2.70 2.91
CA LEU A 293 0.86 2.03 2.20
C LEU A 293 2.21 2.56 2.68
N ALA A 294 2.39 3.89 2.65
CA ALA A 294 3.64 4.52 3.04
C ALA A 294 3.99 4.23 4.50
N GLU A 295 3.00 4.33 5.41
CA GLU A 295 3.20 4.02 6.82
C GLU A 295 3.56 2.55 7.05
N THR A 296 2.90 1.63 6.35
CA THR A 296 3.22 0.19 6.44
C THR A 296 4.64 -0.10 5.96
N VAL A 297 5.04 0.48 4.82
CA VAL A 297 6.40 0.32 4.27
C VAL A 297 7.45 0.89 5.22
N LYS A 298 7.28 2.14 5.67
CA LYS A 298 8.23 2.80 6.58
C LYS A 298 8.32 2.07 7.92
N HIS A 299 7.19 1.62 8.47
CA HIS A 299 7.18 0.83 9.70
C HIS A 299 7.96 -0.47 9.52
N MET A 300 7.64 -1.26 8.50
CA MET A 300 8.26 -2.56 8.29
C MET A 300 9.75 -2.45 7.94
N LEU A 301 10.15 -1.49 7.12
CA LEU A 301 11.57 -1.23 6.86
C LEU A 301 12.30 -0.80 8.14
N GLY A 302 11.67 0.03 8.97
CA GLY A 302 12.16 0.40 10.30
C GLY A 302 12.40 -0.80 11.20
N GLU A 303 11.43 -1.72 11.29
CA GLU A 303 11.54 -2.94 12.08
C GLU A 303 12.60 -3.90 11.53
N VAL A 304 12.82 -3.93 10.21
CA VAL A 304 13.92 -4.69 9.60
C VAL A 304 15.27 -4.12 10.03
N VAL A 305 15.49 -2.81 9.88
CA VAL A 305 16.74 -2.14 10.25
C VAL A 305 17.02 -2.28 11.75
N ALA A 306 15.99 -2.24 12.57
CA ALA A 306 16.08 -2.44 14.02
C ALA A 306 16.36 -3.90 14.42
N GLY A 307 16.33 -4.86 13.49
CA GLY A 307 16.52 -6.29 13.76
C GLY A 307 15.31 -6.97 14.41
N ASN A 308 14.13 -6.36 14.31
CA ASN A 308 12.90 -6.77 14.97
C ASN A 308 11.93 -7.53 14.04
N PHE A 309 12.30 -7.78 12.79
CA PHE A 309 11.41 -8.42 11.81
C PHE A 309 10.81 -9.76 12.29
N ALA A 310 11.50 -10.49 13.17
CA ALA A 310 10.99 -11.73 13.77
C ALA A 310 9.67 -11.55 14.57
N ASN A 311 9.30 -10.33 14.95
CA ASN A 311 8.01 -10.02 15.57
C ASN A 311 6.85 -10.03 14.55
N TYR A 312 7.17 -9.98 13.25
CA TYR A 312 6.22 -9.79 12.16
C TYR A 312 6.25 -10.92 11.13
N GLY A 313 7.42 -11.48 10.85
CA GLY A 313 7.58 -12.52 9.84
C GLY A 313 6.75 -13.77 10.12
N GLY A 314 6.24 -14.40 9.05
CA GLY A 314 5.42 -15.61 9.12
C GLY A 314 3.92 -15.37 9.26
N GLN A 315 3.44 -14.16 8.99
CA GLN A 315 2.01 -13.84 9.10
C GLN A 315 1.46 -13.01 7.93
N VAL A 316 0.14 -13.07 7.78
CA VAL A 316 -0.67 -12.10 7.03
C VAL A 316 -1.39 -11.22 8.05
N GLU A 317 -1.01 -9.96 8.14
CA GLU A 317 -1.64 -8.99 9.05
C GLU A 317 -2.75 -8.22 8.32
N THR A 318 -3.88 -8.01 8.99
CA THR A 318 -4.98 -7.20 8.47
C THR A 318 -5.00 -5.85 9.17
N LEU A 319 -4.64 -4.80 8.43
CA LEU A 319 -4.49 -3.43 8.91
C LEU A 319 -5.78 -2.63 8.69
N GLY A 320 -6.16 -1.81 9.67
CA GLY A 320 -7.38 -1.02 9.57
C GLY A 320 -7.41 0.13 10.58
N LEU A 321 -8.47 0.19 11.39
CA LEU A 321 -8.58 1.20 12.43
C LEU A 321 -7.73 0.82 13.65
N VAL A 322 -6.87 1.72 14.08
CA VAL A 322 -6.07 1.62 15.32
C VAL A 322 -6.52 2.62 16.38
N SER A 323 -7.21 3.68 15.98
CA SER A 323 -7.71 4.75 16.86
C SER A 323 -9.09 5.24 16.41
N GLY A 324 -10.03 5.29 17.35
CA GLY A 324 -11.32 5.97 17.16
C GLY A 324 -11.25 7.48 17.40
N ASP A 325 -10.24 7.97 18.12
CA ASP A 325 -10.12 9.38 18.51
C ASP A 325 -9.22 10.19 17.56
N ASP A 326 -8.31 9.51 16.85
CA ASP A 326 -7.39 10.10 15.88
C ASP A 326 -7.48 9.35 14.55
N PRO A 327 -8.30 9.84 13.59
CA PRO A 327 -8.41 9.23 12.28
C PRO A 327 -7.08 9.11 11.53
N THR A 328 -6.13 10.03 11.77
CA THR A 328 -4.87 10.10 11.03
C THR A 328 -3.93 8.95 11.35
N ALA A 329 -4.11 8.31 12.50
CA ALA A 329 -3.36 7.13 12.91
C ALA A 329 -3.81 5.84 12.19
N ASN A 330 -4.98 5.84 11.54
CA ASN A 330 -5.55 4.63 10.95
C ASN A 330 -4.91 4.29 9.60
N TYR A 331 -4.81 2.99 9.30
CA TYR A 331 -4.32 2.49 8.02
C TYR A 331 -5.35 2.60 6.90
N VAL A 332 -6.61 2.89 7.22
CA VAL A 332 -7.69 3.16 6.26
C VAL A 332 -8.46 4.37 6.73
N GLN A 333 -8.55 5.40 5.90
CA GLN A 333 -9.08 6.71 6.29
C GLN A 333 -9.43 7.59 5.07
N LEU A 334 -10.03 8.76 5.33
CA LEU A 334 -10.16 9.87 4.39
C LEU A 334 -9.15 10.96 4.75
N PRO A 335 -8.62 11.73 3.79
CA PRO A 335 -7.68 12.81 4.10
C PRO A 335 -8.40 13.95 4.83
N MET A 336 -7.90 14.30 6.02
CA MET A 336 -8.49 15.33 6.86
C MET A 336 -8.46 16.73 6.21
N GLU A 337 -7.38 17.07 5.52
CA GLU A 337 -7.15 18.44 5.05
C GLU A 337 -7.73 18.73 3.66
N THR A 338 -7.81 17.72 2.79
CA THR A 338 -8.15 17.90 1.36
C THR A 338 -9.54 17.38 1.01
N THR A 339 -10.18 16.61 1.89
CA THR A 339 -11.59 16.27 1.72
C THR A 339 -12.44 17.54 1.71
N GLN A 340 -13.36 17.63 0.75
CA GLN A 340 -14.27 18.75 0.59
C GLN A 340 -15.43 18.69 1.60
N TRP A 341 -15.09 18.90 2.88
CA TRP A 341 -16.07 18.98 3.95
C TRP A 341 -17.10 20.08 3.69
N GLY A 342 -18.33 19.87 4.15
CA GLY A 342 -19.44 20.82 3.97
C GLY A 342 -20.48 20.69 5.07
N ASP A 343 -21.53 21.52 5.00
CA ASP A 343 -22.58 21.58 6.04
C ASP A 343 -23.29 20.22 6.27
N GLY A 344 -23.29 19.34 5.26
CA GLY A 344 -23.87 18.00 5.37
C GLY A 344 -22.92 16.94 5.96
N PHE A 345 -21.61 17.19 5.93
CA PHE A 345 -20.58 16.31 6.50
C PHE A 345 -19.31 17.09 6.83
N THR A 346 -19.10 17.36 8.12
CA THR A 346 -17.94 18.08 8.64
C THR A 346 -16.83 17.13 9.08
N GLN A 347 -15.62 17.66 9.34
CA GLN A 347 -14.55 16.87 9.96
C GLN A 347 -14.97 16.25 11.30
N ASP A 348 -15.81 16.92 12.09
CA ASP A 348 -16.25 16.40 13.37
C ASP A 348 -17.27 15.27 13.19
N ASP A 349 -18.13 15.35 12.17
CA ASP A 349 -19.00 14.23 11.78
C ASP A 349 -18.18 13.02 11.31
N TYR A 350 -17.11 13.27 10.54
CA TYR A 350 -16.19 12.22 10.12
C TYR A 350 -15.48 11.55 11.30
N LYS A 351 -14.95 12.33 12.26
CA LYS A 351 -14.37 11.79 13.49
C LYS A 351 -15.38 10.97 14.29
N ALA A 352 -16.62 11.44 14.40
CA ALA A 352 -17.69 10.71 15.07
C ALA A 352 -18.01 9.39 14.35
N LEU A 353 -18.01 9.38 13.02
CA LEU A 353 -18.18 8.16 12.23
C LEU A 353 -17.03 7.17 12.46
N VAL A 354 -15.78 7.61 12.36
CA VAL A 354 -14.60 6.78 12.61
C VAL A 354 -14.64 6.19 14.02
N LYS A 355 -15.01 7.01 15.02
CA LYS A 355 -15.19 6.55 16.39
C LYS A 355 -16.27 5.48 16.50
N ALA A 356 -17.43 5.69 15.89
CA ALA A 356 -18.52 4.70 15.90
C ALA A 356 -18.12 3.39 15.20
N MET A 357 -17.34 3.46 14.12
CA MET A 357 -16.78 2.27 13.45
C MET A 357 -15.77 1.54 14.34
N TYR A 358 -14.89 2.28 15.02
CA TYR A 358 -13.89 1.73 15.94
C TYR A 358 -14.54 1.07 17.17
N ASP A 359 -15.56 1.72 17.75
CA ASP A 359 -16.30 1.20 18.91
C ASP A 359 -17.24 0.03 18.54
N GLY A 360 -17.46 -0.21 17.24
CA GLY A 360 -18.30 -1.30 16.72
C GLY A 360 -19.79 -0.96 16.63
N ASP A 361 -20.17 0.31 16.82
CA ASP A 361 -21.55 0.80 16.65
C ASP A 361 -21.96 0.87 15.18
N VAL A 362 -20.99 1.09 14.29
CA VAL A 362 -21.15 0.97 12.82
C VAL A 362 -20.31 -0.21 12.34
N THR A 363 -20.96 -1.25 11.84
CA THR A 363 -20.31 -2.43 11.28
C THR A 363 -20.37 -2.41 9.76
N VAL A 364 -19.23 -2.67 9.10
CA VAL A 364 -19.15 -2.78 7.65
C VAL A 364 -18.82 -4.23 7.29
N SER A 365 -19.56 -4.81 6.34
CA SER A 365 -19.26 -6.15 5.85
C SER A 365 -18.04 -6.10 4.91
N ASN A 366 -17.10 -7.01 5.14
CA ASN A 366 -15.97 -7.27 4.25
C ASN A 366 -16.23 -8.44 3.27
N ASP A 367 -17.44 -8.99 3.26
CA ASP A 367 -17.81 -10.09 2.37
C ASP A 367 -17.86 -9.62 0.91
N ILE A 368 -17.11 -10.31 0.05
CA ILE A 368 -17.02 -10.06 -1.39
C ILE A 368 -17.74 -11.12 -2.24
N SER A 369 -18.39 -12.09 -1.60
CA SER A 369 -19.07 -13.20 -2.28
C SER A 369 -20.31 -12.76 -3.08
N ALA A 370 -20.92 -11.64 -2.70
CA ALA A 370 -22.03 -11.02 -3.39
C ALA A 370 -22.02 -9.49 -3.18
N MET A 371 -22.63 -8.75 -4.11
CA MET A 371 -22.90 -7.33 -3.92
C MET A 371 -23.75 -7.10 -2.66
N PRO A 372 -23.46 -6.08 -1.82
CA PRO A 372 -24.25 -5.79 -0.63
C PRO A 372 -25.74 -5.58 -0.98
N ALA A 373 -26.62 -6.04 -0.11
CA ALA A 373 -28.04 -5.71 -0.20
C ALA A 373 -28.25 -4.26 0.24
N THR A 374 -28.94 -3.46 -0.58
CA THR A 374 -29.16 -2.03 -0.35
C THR A 374 -30.62 -1.62 -0.54
N THR A 375 -30.95 -0.46 0.01
CA THR A 375 -32.20 0.28 -0.25
C THR A 375 -32.05 1.19 -1.47
N ILE A 376 -30.88 1.78 -1.68
CA ILE A 376 -30.55 2.56 -2.89
C ILE A 376 -30.53 1.68 -4.14
N THR A 377 -30.74 2.29 -5.30
CA THR A 377 -30.64 1.58 -6.58
C THR A 377 -29.17 1.40 -6.96
N VAL A 378 -28.72 0.16 -7.19
CA VAL A 378 -27.37 -0.16 -7.67
C VAL A 378 -27.44 -0.89 -9.01
N ASN A 379 -26.89 -0.28 -10.05
CA ASN A 379 -26.82 -0.80 -11.41
C ASN A 379 -25.42 -1.38 -11.66
N PHE A 380 -25.28 -2.70 -11.52
CA PHE A 380 -24.01 -3.39 -11.76
C PHE A 380 -23.88 -3.84 -13.21
N ALA A 381 -22.88 -3.31 -13.91
CA ALA A 381 -22.65 -3.56 -15.33
C ALA A 381 -21.56 -4.61 -15.64
N GLY A 382 -20.93 -5.20 -14.61
CA GLY A 382 -19.84 -6.17 -14.81
C GLY A 382 -18.55 -5.49 -15.25
N ASN A 383 -17.90 -6.00 -16.30
CA ASN A 383 -16.68 -5.45 -16.84
C ASN A 383 -16.96 -4.62 -18.10
N ILE A 384 -16.23 -3.50 -18.28
CA ILE A 384 -16.22 -2.76 -19.54
C ILE A 384 -15.66 -3.63 -20.68
N LYS A 385 -14.75 -4.56 -20.35
CA LYS A 385 -14.03 -5.44 -21.28
C LYS A 385 -13.99 -6.89 -20.84
#